data_AF-A0A924ZMU7-F1
#
_entry.id   AF-A0A924ZMU7-F1
#
_cell.length_a   1.000
_cell.length_b   1.000
_cell.length_c   1.000
_cell.angle_alpha   90.00
_cell.angle_beta   90.00
_cell.angle_gamma   90.00
#
_symmetry.space_group_name_H-M   'P 1'
#
loop_
_entity.id
_entity.type
_entity.pdbx_description
1 polymer ?
#
loop_
_entity_poly.entity_id
_entity_poly.type
_entity_poly.pdbx_seq_one_letter_code
_entity_poly.pdbx_strand_id
1 'polypeptide(L)'
;NETTHLDIPGNELQFNETLQVNSTLGNEDEITLLIAASLVADTMIPTDIKKIETNQPMSLNSLPGKPAYILSVIQKQSEFMKSIPGSDRMSAALLPYTSGLKPTMLPLVTDPTISLGATSTVHFPPSPQLPGVAPLAHSILISDLVEIENGKNKILVPQPRWEIMGIGWASDVQLPAWPLAGTTNRMRVGITFIGSSVSANNKLIPALDDSLIEAATHVSHASTDF
;
A
#
# COMPACT_ATOMS: atom_id res chain seq x y z
N ASN A 1 -14.17 4.25 -26.42
CA ASN A 1 -14.79 3.85 -25.15
C ASN A 1 -15.13 2.38 -25.23
N GLU A 2 -14.16 1.51 -24.93
CA GLU A 2 -14.45 0.09 -24.72
C GLU A 2 -14.85 -0.08 -23.25
N THR A 3 -16.15 -0.19 -23.02
CA THR A 3 -16.71 -0.65 -21.76
C THR A 3 -16.52 -2.15 -21.68
N THR A 4 -15.60 -2.61 -20.85
CA THR A 4 -15.54 -4.01 -20.41
C THR A 4 -16.77 -4.30 -19.56
N HIS A 5 -17.85 -4.73 -20.20
CA HIS A 5 -19.01 -5.31 -19.52
C HIS A 5 -18.57 -6.62 -18.88
N LEU A 6 -18.17 -6.57 -17.61
CA LEU A 6 -17.98 -7.76 -16.79
C LEU A 6 -19.37 -8.30 -16.42
N ASP A 7 -20.02 -8.99 -17.34
CA ASP A 7 -21.30 -9.65 -17.12
C ASP A 7 -21.03 -10.99 -16.43
N ILE A 8 -20.99 -10.97 -15.09
CA ILE A 8 -20.91 -12.17 -14.27
C ILE A 8 -22.35 -12.55 -13.90
N PRO A 9 -22.89 -13.66 -14.42
CA PRO A 9 -24.22 -14.11 -14.07
C PRO A 9 -24.34 -14.26 -12.54
N GLY A 10 -25.36 -13.64 -11.95
CA GLY A 10 -25.53 -13.49 -10.49
C GLY A 10 -25.64 -14.76 -9.66
N ASN A 11 -25.39 -15.95 -10.23
CA ASN A 11 -25.50 -17.26 -9.58
C ASN A 11 -24.29 -18.21 -9.79
N GLU A 12 -23.19 -17.77 -10.42
CA GLU A 12 -22.09 -18.69 -10.82
C GLU A 12 -20.78 -18.60 -10.00
N LEU A 13 -20.58 -17.57 -9.18
CA LEU A 13 -19.37 -17.47 -8.35
C LEU A 13 -19.58 -18.17 -7.00
N GLN A 14 -19.18 -19.44 -6.92
CA GLN A 14 -19.07 -20.16 -5.66
C GLN A 14 -17.67 -19.98 -5.07
N PHE A 15 -17.57 -19.39 -3.89
CA PHE A 15 -16.32 -19.25 -3.15
C PHE A 15 -16.08 -20.47 -2.25
N ASN A 16 -15.92 -21.64 -2.86
CA ASN A 16 -15.89 -22.93 -2.17
C ASN A 16 -14.49 -23.55 -2.06
N GLU A 17 -13.47 -22.95 -2.68
CA GLU A 17 -12.07 -23.34 -2.47
C GLU A 17 -11.52 -22.66 -1.22
N THR A 18 -11.00 -23.47 -0.29
CA THR A 18 -10.45 -22.98 0.98
C THR A 18 -8.95 -22.80 0.88
N LEU A 19 -8.48 -21.57 1.03
CA LEU A 19 -7.08 -21.20 1.12
C LEU A 19 -6.63 -21.19 2.58
N GLN A 20 -5.71 -22.08 2.95
CA GLN A 20 -5.09 -22.06 4.27
C GLN A 20 -3.88 -21.12 4.28
N VAL A 21 -3.96 -20.07 5.10
CA VAL A 21 -2.92 -19.05 5.27
C VAL A 21 -2.50 -19.04 6.73
N ASN A 22 -1.18 -19.03 6.97
CA ASN A 22 -0.63 -18.85 8.30
C ASN A 22 -0.39 -17.37 8.53
N SER A 23 -1.20 -16.71 9.35
CA SER A 23 -0.98 -15.30 9.67
C SER A 23 0.35 -15.09 10.38
N THR A 24 0.99 -13.93 10.17
CA THR A 24 1.95 -13.36 11.11
C THR A 24 1.22 -12.45 12.08
N LEU A 25 1.51 -12.53 13.38
CA LEU A 25 0.98 -11.54 14.33
C LEU A 25 1.59 -10.17 13.98
N GLY A 26 0.75 -9.14 13.88
CA GLY A 26 1.21 -7.75 13.98
C GLY A 26 1.64 -7.44 15.42
N ASN A 27 2.24 -6.27 15.64
CA ASN A 27 2.46 -5.76 16.99
C ASN A 27 1.12 -5.52 17.71
N GLU A 28 1.13 -5.44 19.05
CA GLU A 28 -0.10 -5.26 19.85
C GLU A 28 -0.91 -4.00 19.49
N ASP A 29 -0.25 -2.99 18.92
CA ASP A 29 -0.86 -1.73 18.49
C ASP A 29 -1.16 -1.69 16.97
N GLU A 30 -1.14 -2.84 16.31
CA GLU A 30 -1.37 -2.97 14.87
C GLU A 30 -2.63 -3.80 14.57
N ILE A 31 -3.35 -3.37 13.55
CA ILE A 31 -4.43 -4.15 12.94
C ILE A 31 -3.88 -4.74 11.65
N THR A 32 -4.01 -6.06 11.52
CA THR A 32 -3.70 -6.77 10.29
C THR A 32 -4.97 -7.29 9.63
N LEU A 33 -5.10 -7.06 8.33
CA LEU A 33 -6.16 -7.57 7.47
C LEU A 33 -5.55 -8.49 6.41
N LEU A 34 -6.18 -9.63 6.17
CA LEU A 34 -5.92 -10.49 5.02
C LEU A 34 -7.11 -10.46 4.09
N ILE A 35 -6.85 -10.26 2.81
CA ILE A 35 -7.84 -10.29 1.73
C ILE A 35 -7.40 -11.36 0.75
N ALA A 36 -8.27 -12.34 0.48
CA ALA A 36 -8.08 -13.24 -0.64
C ALA A 36 -8.65 -12.59 -1.90
N ALA A 37 -7.94 -12.74 -3.01
CA ALA A 37 -8.42 -12.33 -4.32
C ALA A 37 -8.14 -13.43 -5.35
N SER A 38 -9.08 -13.66 -6.27
CA SER A 38 -8.93 -14.60 -7.37
C SER A 38 -8.80 -13.84 -8.69
N LEU A 39 -7.90 -14.29 -9.56
CA LEU A 39 -7.72 -13.72 -10.90
C LEU A 39 -8.71 -14.33 -11.88
N VAL A 40 -9.55 -13.49 -12.49
CA VAL A 40 -10.52 -13.86 -13.51
C VAL A 40 -10.41 -12.88 -14.67
N ALA A 41 -10.01 -13.37 -15.86
CA ALA A 41 -9.86 -12.55 -17.07
C ALA A 41 -9.09 -11.23 -16.79
N ASP A 42 -7.88 -11.36 -16.24
CA ASP A 42 -6.98 -10.26 -15.87
C ASP A 42 -7.51 -9.28 -14.80
N THR A 43 -8.65 -9.59 -14.18
CA THR A 43 -9.22 -8.82 -13.07
C THR A 43 -9.06 -9.58 -11.76
N MET A 44 -8.52 -8.91 -10.73
CA MET A 44 -8.52 -9.45 -9.37
C MET A 44 -9.88 -9.19 -8.71
N ILE A 45 -10.55 -10.26 -8.33
CA ILE A 45 -11.83 -10.22 -7.63
C ILE A 45 -11.59 -10.57 -6.16
N PRO A 46 -11.82 -9.65 -5.21
CA PRO A 46 -11.78 -9.97 -3.78
C PRO A 46 -12.82 -11.05 -3.45
N THR A 47 -12.39 -12.10 -2.76
CA THR A 47 -13.23 -13.27 -2.47
C THR A 47 -13.50 -13.45 -0.98
N ASP A 48 -12.61 -12.97 -0.12
CA ASP A 48 -12.79 -13.01 1.34
C ASP A 48 -11.91 -11.94 2.02
N ILE A 49 -12.32 -11.49 3.20
CA ILE A 49 -11.56 -10.56 4.05
C ILE A 49 -11.64 -10.98 5.51
N LYS A 50 -10.49 -11.05 6.18
CA LYS A 50 -10.40 -11.39 7.60
C LYS A 50 -9.42 -10.49 8.32
N LYS A 51 -9.81 -10.04 9.51
CA LYS A 51 -8.92 -9.40 10.47
C LYS A 51 -8.15 -10.47 11.25
N ILE A 52 -6.85 -10.29 11.40
CA ILE A 52 -6.00 -11.19 12.19
C ILE A 52 -5.97 -10.68 13.64
N GLU A 53 -6.27 -11.57 14.58
CA GLU A 53 -6.18 -11.28 16.01
C GLU A 53 -5.26 -12.25 16.75
N THR A 54 -4.89 -13.37 16.13
CA THR A 54 -4.02 -14.40 16.73
C THR A 54 -3.13 -15.03 15.66
N ASN A 55 -1.95 -15.53 16.05
CA ASN A 55 -0.98 -16.18 15.16
C ASN A 55 -1.41 -17.64 14.88
N GLN A 56 -2.58 -17.81 14.26
CA GLN A 56 -3.18 -19.11 13.99
C GLN A 56 -3.42 -19.31 12.50
N PRO A 57 -3.43 -20.56 12.01
CA PRO A 57 -3.90 -20.86 10.67
C PRO A 57 -5.31 -20.31 10.48
N MET A 58 -5.52 -19.65 9.35
CA MET A 58 -6.80 -19.09 8.98
C MET A 58 -7.15 -19.49 7.56
N SER A 59 -8.42 -19.80 7.38
CA SER A 59 -8.99 -20.20 6.11
C SER A 59 -9.59 -18.98 5.43
N LEU A 60 -9.28 -18.74 4.16
CA LEU A 60 -9.93 -17.74 3.33
C LEU A 60 -10.66 -18.44 2.18
N ASN A 61 -11.82 -17.93 1.78
CA ASN A 61 -12.56 -18.49 0.65
C ASN A 61 -12.08 -17.88 -0.68
N SER A 62 -12.07 -18.70 -1.74
CA SER A 62 -11.65 -18.30 -3.08
C SER A 62 -12.43 -19.03 -4.17
N LEU A 63 -12.24 -18.60 -5.42
CA LEU A 63 -12.86 -19.24 -6.58
C LEU A 63 -12.12 -20.53 -6.96
N PRO A 64 -12.83 -21.66 -7.16
CA PRO A 64 -12.24 -22.95 -7.46
C PRO A 64 -11.45 -22.94 -8.77
N GLY A 65 -10.21 -23.42 -8.73
CA GLY A 65 -9.38 -23.63 -9.91
C GLY A 65 -8.93 -22.31 -10.59
N LYS A 66 -8.99 -21.19 -9.86
CA LYS A 66 -8.47 -19.89 -10.30
C LYS A 66 -7.19 -19.55 -9.55
N PRO A 67 -6.21 -18.86 -10.17
CA PRO A 67 -5.08 -18.32 -9.44
C PRO A 67 -5.57 -17.42 -8.31
N ALA A 68 -5.04 -17.62 -7.12
CA ALA A 68 -5.39 -16.84 -5.94
C ALA A 68 -4.18 -16.04 -5.45
N TYR A 69 -4.46 -14.88 -4.86
CA TYR A 69 -3.51 -13.97 -4.26
C TYR A 69 -4.00 -13.59 -2.88
N ILE A 70 -3.05 -13.38 -1.97
CA ILE A 70 -3.31 -12.88 -0.62
C ILE A 70 -2.74 -11.47 -0.54
N LEU A 71 -3.64 -10.51 -0.32
CA LEU A 71 -3.29 -9.15 0.06
C LEU A 71 -3.30 -9.06 1.58
N SER A 72 -2.13 -8.85 2.17
CA SER A 72 -1.97 -8.55 3.59
C SER A 72 -1.82 -7.06 3.76
N VAL A 73 -2.52 -6.48 4.74
CA VAL A 73 -2.44 -5.05 5.07
C VAL A 73 -2.24 -4.91 6.57
N ILE A 74 -1.34 -4.03 6.97
CA ILE A 74 -1.10 -3.65 8.36
C ILE A 74 -1.17 -2.15 8.53
N GLN A 75 -1.80 -1.69 9.61
CA GLN A 75 -1.89 -0.29 10.02
C GLN A 75 -1.85 -0.19 11.55
N LYS A 76 -1.51 0.98 12.08
CA LYS A 76 -1.67 1.23 13.53
C LYS A 76 -3.14 1.27 13.91
N GLN A 77 -3.49 0.60 14.99
CA GLN A 77 -4.86 0.59 15.52
C GLN A 77 -5.35 2.01 15.83
N SER A 78 -4.48 2.90 16.30
CA SER A 78 -4.83 4.30 16.59
C SER A 78 -5.19 5.10 15.35
N GLU A 79 -4.58 4.81 14.20
CA GLU A 79 -4.81 5.49 12.92
C GLU A 79 -6.02 4.90 12.20
N PHE A 80 -6.23 3.59 12.35
CA PHE A 80 -7.40 2.92 11.79
C PHE A 80 -8.70 3.28 12.54
N MET A 81 -8.66 3.31 13.88
CA MET A 81 -9.86 3.48 14.71
C MET A 81 -10.18 4.95 15.05
N LYS A 82 -9.23 5.87 14.89
CA LYS A 82 -9.44 7.30 15.13
C LYS A 82 -8.98 8.05 13.89
N SER A 83 -9.76 9.03 13.44
CA SER A 83 -9.29 10.06 12.50
C SER A 83 -8.27 10.95 13.22
N ILE A 84 -7.09 10.42 13.56
CA ILE A 84 -5.95 11.25 13.97
C ILE A 84 -5.53 12.00 12.71
N PRO A 85 -5.74 13.33 12.63
CA PRO A 85 -5.36 14.07 11.45
C PRO A 85 -3.84 14.00 11.28
N GLY A 86 -3.38 13.58 10.10
CA GLY A 86 -1.96 13.63 9.73
C GLY A 86 -1.19 12.32 9.80
N SER A 87 -1.76 11.21 10.26
CA SER A 87 -1.06 9.92 10.32
C SER A 87 -1.88 8.82 9.65
N ASP A 88 -1.31 8.20 8.61
CA ASP A 88 -1.94 7.19 7.76
C ASP A 88 -0.95 6.06 7.37
N ARG A 89 -0.14 5.63 8.34
CA ARG A 89 0.89 4.63 8.12
C ARG A 89 0.27 3.29 7.75
N MET A 90 0.74 2.73 6.65
CA MET A 90 0.24 1.47 6.13
C MET A 90 1.36 0.67 5.50
N SER A 91 1.38 -0.64 5.69
CA SER A 91 2.13 -1.54 4.82
C SER A 91 1.20 -2.58 4.24
N ALA A 92 1.46 -2.96 3.00
CA ALA A 92 0.74 -4.02 2.34
C ALA A 92 1.68 -4.92 1.54
N ALA A 93 1.27 -6.18 1.37
CA ALA A 93 1.94 -7.13 0.50
C ALA A 93 0.90 -7.92 -0.29
N LEU A 94 1.09 -8.02 -1.61
CA LEU A 94 0.28 -8.85 -2.49
C LEU A 94 1.13 -10.02 -2.98
N LEU A 95 0.78 -11.23 -2.54
CA LEU A 95 1.56 -12.43 -2.81
C LEU A 95 0.68 -13.50 -3.47
N PRO A 96 1.20 -14.25 -4.46
CA PRO A 96 0.47 -15.40 -4.98
C PRO A 96 0.29 -16.45 -3.88
N TYR A 97 -0.90 -17.05 -3.83
CA TYR A 97 -1.22 -18.07 -2.86
C TYR A 97 -0.42 -19.34 -3.12
N THR A 98 0.15 -19.88 -2.04
CA THR A 98 0.73 -21.23 -1.99
C THR A 98 0.31 -21.88 -0.68
N SER A 99 0.18 -23.21 -0.66
CA SER A 99 -0.23 -23.93 0.55
C SER A 99 0.73 -23.64 1.71
N GLY A 100 0.20 -23.18 2.85
CA GLY A 100 0.99 -22.83 4.02
C GLY A 100 1.68 -21.46 3.94
N LEU A 101 1.32 -20.61 2.95
CA LEU A 101 1.79 -19.25 2.82
C LEU A 101 1.74 -18.53 4.17
N LYS A 102 2.86 -17.92 4.53
CA LYS A 102 3.00 -17.04 5.68
C LYS A 102 3.35 -15.65 5.17
N PRO A 103 2.36 -14.81 4.86
CA PRO A 103 2.66 -13.52 4.27
C PRO A 103 3.38 -12.64 5.29
N THR A 104 4.41 -11.95 4.82
CA THR A 104 5.18 -10.96 5.57
C THR A 104 5.06 -9.63 4.85
N MET A 105 4.87 -8.56 5.60
CA MET A 105 4.80 -7.19 5.08
C MET A 105 6.07 -6.44 5.47
N LEU A 106 6.37 -5.35 4.76
CA LEU A 106 7.35 -4.41 5.25
C LEU A 106 6.89 -3.85 6.61
N PRO A 107 7.81 -3.48 7.51
CA PRO A 107 7.41 -2.77 8.72
C PRO A 107 6.73 -1.44 8.38
N LEU A 108 5.82 -1.00 9.25
CA LEU A 108 5.32 0.36 9.23
C LEU A 108 6.50 1.32 9.41
N VAL A 109 6.65 2.25 8.48
CA VAL A 109 7.67 3.29 8.56
C VAL A 109 7.16 4.49 9.34
N THR A 110 8.06 5.23 9.97
CA THR A 110 7.69 6.51 10.59
C THR A 110 7.40 7.56 9.53
N ASP A 111 6.72 8.63 9.92
CA ASP A 111 6.35 9.70 9.00
C ASP A 111 7.60 10.38 8.40
N PRO A 112 7.55 10.82 7.13
CA PRO A 112 8.62 11.62 6.55
C PRO A 112 8.74 12.97 7.28
N THR A 113 9.85 13.67 7.05
CA THR A 113 9.98 15.09 7.47
C THR A 113 10.28 15.97 6.27
N ILE A 114 9.92 17.24 6.35
CA ILE A 114 10.20 18.20 5.28
C ILE A 114 10.97 19.41 5.83
N SER A 115 12.11 19.71 5.20
CA SER A 115 12.89 20.90 5.47
C SER A 115 12.50 21.97 4.45
N LEU A 116 11.94 23.10 4.92
CA LEU A 116 11.55 24.22 4.08
C LEU A 116 12.71 25.22 3.92
N GLY A 117 12.95 25.70 2.70
CA GLY A 117 14.03 26.63 2.38
C GLY A 117 13.94 27.17 0.96
N ALA A 118 15.05 27.66 0.39
CA ALA A 118 15.10 28.09 -1.02
C ALA A 118 14.76 26.94 -1.99
N THR A 119 15.12 25.71 -1.60
CA THR A 119 14.62 24.45 -2.13
C THR A 119 14.17 23.61 -0.95
N SER A 120 12.98 23.03 -1.01
CA SER A 120 12.51 22.15 0.05
C SER A 120 13.05 20.74 -0.15
N THR A 121 13.33 20.02 0.94
CA THR A 121 13.80 18.64 0.88
C THR A 121 12.88 17.75 1.71
N VAL A 122 12.42 16.66 1.12
CA VAL A 122 11.69 15.60 1.80
C VAL A 122 12.71 14.57 2.28
N HIS A 123 12.77 14.38 3.59
CA HIS A 123 13.61 13.38 4.24
C HIS A 123 12.76 12.15 4.54
N PHE A 124 13.22 11.02 4.01
CA PHE A 124 12.59 9.73 4.25
C PHE A 124 13.06 9.19 5.61
N PRO A 125 12.22 8.40 6.30
CA PRO A 125 12.66 7.61 7.43
C PRO A 125 13.67 6.53 6.97
N PRO A 126 14.36 5.86 7.91
CA PRO A 126 15.18 4.70 7.57
C PRO A 126 14.40 3.69 6.74
N SER A 127 14.99 3.23 5.62
CA SER A 127 14.29 2.34 4.69
C SER A 127 13.87 1.04 5.38
N PRO A 128 12.62 0.59 5.16
CA PRO A 128 12.10 -0.61 5.82
C PRO A 128 12.89 -1.85 5.40
N GLN A 129 13.22 -2.74 6.33
CA GLN A 129 13.99 -3.94 6.03
C GLN A 129 13.14 -5.19 6.21
N LEU A 130 13.15 -6.08 5.20
CA LEU A 130 12.51 -7.40 5.27
C LEU A 130 13.35 -8.40 4.45
N PRO A 131 13.86 -9.49 5.06
CA PRO A 131 14.64 -10.49 4.33
C PRO A 131 13.87 -11.04 3.13
N GLY A 132 14.53 -11.09 1.97
CA GLY A 132 13.92 -11.57 0.73
C GLY A 132 13.11 -10.52 -0.03
N VAL A 133 13.00 -9.29 0.46
CA VAL A 133 12.41 -8.16 -0.26
C VAL A 133 13.48 -7.15 -0.64
N ALA A 134 13.60 -6.91 -1.95
CA ALA A 134 14.54 -5.95 -2.52
C ALA A 134 13.90 -4.57 -2.72
N PRO A 135 14.67 -3.47 -2.59
CA PRO A 135 14.20 -2.13 -2.91
C PRO A 135 13.91 -2.03 -4.41
N LEU A 136 12.67 -1.69 -4.77
CA LEU A 136 12.26 -1.54 -6.16
C LEU A 136 12.18 -0.07 -6.55
N ALA A 137 11.34 0.69 -5.84
CA ALA A 137 11.09 2.09 -6.13
C ALA A 137 10.58 2.82 -4.90
N HIS A 138 10.47 4.15 -5.01
CA HIS A 138 9.77 4.98 -4.05
C HIS A 138 8.90 6.00 -4.77
N SER A 139 7.85 6.49 -4.11
CA SER A 139 7.10 7.64 -4.56
C SER A 139 6.97 8.71 -3.48
N ILE A 140 6.80 9.95 -3.93
CA ILE A 140 6.48 11.13 -3.10
C ILE A 140 5.23 11.75 -3.67
N LEU A 141 4.24 11.97 -2.82
CA LEU A 141 3.00 12.64 -3.17
C LEU A 141 2.83 13.90 -2.32
N ILE A 142 2.81 15.07 -2.95
CA ILE A 142 2.48 16.34 -2.32
C ILE A 142 1.00 16.65 -2.60
N SER A 143 0.24 16.95 -1.56
CA SER A 143 -1.19 17.25 -1.63
C SER A 143 -1.55 18.51 -0.86
N ASP A 144 -2.55 19.26 -1.34
CA ASP A 144 -3.26 20.24 -0.51
C ASP A 144 -4.26 19.51 0.40
N LEU A 145 -4.39 19.91 1.65
CA LEU A 145 -5.47 19.44 2.52
C LEU A 145 -6.66 20.38 2.38
N VAL A 146 -7.70 19.91 1.70
CA VAL A 146 -8.92 20.68 1.47
C VAL A 146 -9.99 20.21 2.46
N GLU A 147 -10.60 21.16 3.15
CA GLU A 147 -11.74 20.88 4.01
C GLU A 147 -13.01 20.76 3.18
N ILE A 148 -13.68 19.61 3.26
CA ILE A 148 -14.98 19.39 2.62
C ILE A 148 -16.03 19.07 3.69
N GLU A 149 -17.26 19.53 3.46
CA GLU A 149 -18.39 19.22 4.31
C GLU A 149 -19.02 17.87 3.90
N ASN A 150 -19.07 16.93 4.83
CA ASN A 150 -19.80 15.68 4.70
C ASN A 150 -20.93 15.65 5.74
N GLY A 151 -22.09 16.18 5.34
CA GLY A 151 -23.23 16.36 6.24
C GLY A 151 -22.94 17.40 7.32
N LYS A 152 -22.87 16.96 8.59
CA LYS A 152 -22.52 17.83 9.73
C LYS A 152 -21.03 17.81 10.08
N ASN A 153 -20.25 16.96 9.42
CA ASN A 153 -18.84 16.76 9.70
C ASN A 153 -17.99 17.50 8.67
N LYS A 154 -16.92 18.13 9.13
CA LYS A 154 -15.86 18.65 8.28
C LYS A 154 -14.77 17.61 8.21
N ILE A 155 -14.37 17.22 7.00
CA ILE A 155 -13.29 16.25 6.77
C ILE A 155 -12.21 16.91 5.92
N LEU A 156 -10.95 16.66 6.26
CA LEU A 156 -9.82 17.06 5.44
C LEU A 156 -9.53 15.98 4.42
N VAL A 157 -9.52 16.35 3.14
CA VAL A 157 -9.22 15.45 2.03
C VAL A 157 -7.93 15.89 1.36
N PRO A 158 -6.93 15.00 1.23
CA PRO A 158 -5.74 15.31 0.46
C PRO A 158 -6.08 15.36 -1.02
N GLN A 159 -5.81 16.50 -1.65
CA GLN A 159 -5.91 16.70 -3.09
C GLN A 159 -4.50 16.69 -3.70
N PRO A 160 -4.15 15.65 -4.49
CA PRO A 160 -2.85 15.55 -5.15
C PRO A 160 -2.50 16.79 -5.96
N ARG A 161 -1.30 17.33 -5.73
CA ARG A 161 -0.72 18.39 -6.55
C ARG A 161 0.40 17.87 -7.42
N TRP A 162 1.20 16.98 -6.85
CA TRP A 162 2.43 16.53 -7.49
C TRP A 162 2.85 15.17 -6.97
N GLU A 163 3.25 14.31 -7.88
CA GLU A 163 3.78 12.99 -7.57
C GLU A 163 5.10 12.77 -8.31
N ILE A 164 6.09 12.22 -7.61
CA ILE A 164 7.33 11.73 -8.21
C ILE A 164 7.48 10.26 -7.89
N MET A 165 7.98 9.50 -8.86
CA MET A 165 8.46 8.15 -8.65
C MET A 165 9.94 8.07 -8.98
N GLY A 166 10.71 7.37 -8.15
CA GLY A 166 12.14 7.13 -8.33
C GLY A 166 12.49 5.65 -8.11
N ILE A 167 13.58 5.21 -8.71
CA ILE A 167 14.07 3.83 -8.56
C ILE A 167 14.78 3.65 -7.22
N GLY A 168 14.65 2.46 -6.63
CA GLY A 168 15.21 2.12 -5.33
C GLY A 168 14.56 2.89 -4.18
N TRP A 169 15.16 2.82 -3.00
CA TRP A 169 14.70 3.55 -1.81
C TRP A 169 15.66 4.70 -1.53
N ALA A 170 15.25 5.92 -1.88
CA ALA A 170 16.00 7.12 -1.54
C ALA A 170 15.92 7.41 -0.03
N SER A 171 16.93 8.09 0.50
CA SER A 171 16.89 8.68 1.84
C SER A 171 16.29 10.07 1.82
N ASP A 172 16.43 10.80 0.71
CA ASP A 172 16.05 12.20 0.59
C ASP A 172 15.73 12.55 -0.85
N VAL A 173 14.81 13.49 -1.05
CA VAL A 173 14.53 14.07 -2.37
C VAL A 173 14.37 15.59 -2.23
N GLN A 174 15.18 16.31 -2.99
CA GLN A 174 15.08 17.76 -3.12
C GLN A 174 13.95 18.10 -4.10
N LEU A 175 12.99 18.88 -3.64
CA LEU A 175 11.89 19.38 -4.46
C LEU A 175 12.33 20.63 -5.23
N PRO A 176 11.86 20.83 -6.47
CA PRO A 176 11.99 22.11 -7.15
C PRO A 176 11.20 23.20 -6.40
N ALA A 177 11.47 24.47 -6.73
CA ALA A 177 10.78 25.61 -6.11
C ALA A 177 9.24 25.55 -6.26
N TRP A 178 8.77 24.96 -7.37
CA TRP A 178 7.42 24.43 -7.54
C TRP A 178 7.49 22.93 -7.23
N PRO A 179 6.68 22.35 -6.32
CA PRO A 179 5.20 22.45 -6.29
C PRO A 179 4.59 23.23 -5.11
N LEU A 180 5.39 23.75 -4.18
CA LEU A 180 4.88 24.33 -2.93
C LEU A 180 4.35 25.77 -3.06
N ALA A 181 4.55 26.40 -4.22
CA ALA A 181 4.06 27.76 -4.46
C ALA A 181 2.52 27.80 -4.63
N GLY A 182 1.87 28.80 -4.05
CA GLY A 182 0.52 29.22 -4.44
C GLY A 182 -0.67 28.64 -3.66
N THR A 183 -0.48 28.10 -2.45
CA THR A 183 -1.59 27.63 -1.60
C THR A 183 -1.54 28.28 -0.21
N THR A 184 -2.71 28.53 0.38
CA THR A 184 -2.87 28.88 1.79
C THR A 184 -3.31 27.68 2.62
N ASN A 185 -3.58 26.54 1.97
CA ASN A 185 -3.99 25.32 2.66
C ASN A 185 -2.78 24.69 3.34
N ARG A 186 -3.03 23.94 4.42
CA ARG A 186 -2.04 23.00 4.94
C ARG A 186 -1.73 21.97 3.86
N MET A 187 -0.49 21.54 3.77
CA MET A 187 -0.08 20.54 2.80
C MET A 187 0.19 19.20 3.50
N ARG A 188 0.22 18.15 2.70
CA ARG A 188 0.66 16.82 3.13
C ARG A 188 1.72 16.32 2.18
N VAL A 189 2.76 15.71 2.73
CA VAL A 189 3.71 14.90 1.98
C VAL A 189 3.54 13.45 2.37
N GLY A 190 3.17 12.61 1.41
CA GLY A 190 3.18 11.16 1.52
C GLY A 190 4.42 10.59 0.86
N ILE A 191 4.98 9.54 1.45
CA ILE A 191 6.03 8.73 0.85
C ILE A 191 5.58 7.28 0.78
N THR A 192 6.02 6.57 -0.26
CA THR A 192 5.78 5.13 -0.39
C THR A 192 7.08 4.44 -0.76
N PHE A 193 7.49 3.45 0.01
CA PHE A 193 8.53 2.49 -0.37
C PHE A 193 7.89 1.31 -1.07
N ILE A 194 8.37 0.97 -2.26
CA ILE A 194 7.89 -0.15 -3.08
C ILE A 194 8.99 -1.21 -3.12
N GLY A 195 8.66 -2.44 -2.79
CA GLY A 195 9.59 -3.57 -2.75
C GLY A 195 9.15 -4.75 -3.60
N SER A 196 10.10 -5.62 -3.94
CA SER A 196 9.85 -6.85 -4.70
C SER A 196 10.41 -8.06 -3.97
N SER A 197 9.63 -9.14 -3.93
CA SER A 197 10.06 -10.46 -3.48
C SER A 197 10.77 -11.26 -4.58
N VAL A 198 10.86 -10.73 -5.81
CA VAL A 198 11.63 -11.33 -6.88
C VAL A 198 13.11 -11.08 -6.59
N SER A 199 13.89 -12.16 -6.44
CA SER A 199 15.29 -12.13 -6.05
C SER A 199 16.09 -11.03 -6.77
N ALA A 200 16.75 -10.16 -5.99
CA ALA A 200 17.70 -9.15 -6.43
C ALA A 200 18.87 -9.72 -7.27
N ASN A 201 18.99 -11.05 -7.38
CA ASN A 201 20.12 -11.72 -8.00
C ASN A 201 19.93 -12.09 -9.48
N ASN A 202 18.80 -11.80 -10.14
CA ASN A 202 18.71 -12.12 -11.58
C ASN A 202 17.68 -11.37 -12.44
N LYS A 203 17.16 -10.22 -12.00
CA LYS A 203 16.43 -9.30 -12.89
C LYS A 203 16.97 -7.90 -12.72
N LEU A 204 17.24 -7.25 -13.87
CA LEU A 204 17.46 -5.82 -13.99
C LEU A 204 16.47 -5.10 -13.08
N ILE A 205 16.94 -4.13 -12.30
CA ILE A 205 16.03 -3.20 -11.61
C ILE A 205 15.10 -2.68 -12.71
N PRO A 206 13.77 -2.95 -12.61
CA PRO A 206 12.81 -2.48 -13.59
C PRO A 206 13.04 -1.01 -13.90
N ALA A 207 12.98 -0.64 -15.18
CA ALA A 207 12.90 0.77 -15.52
C ALA A 207 11.61 1.35 -14.92
N LEU A 208 11.49 2.68 -14.92
CA LEU A 208 10.23 3.35 -14.58
C LEU A 208 9.21 3.15 -15.73
N ASP A 209 8.76 1.91 -15.90
CA ASP A 209 7.78 1.46 -16.87
C ASP A 209 6.85 0.39 -16.25
N ASP A 210 6.00 -0.23 -17.06
CA ASP A 210 5.00 -1.20 -16.61
C ASP A 210 5.62 -2.41 -15.89
N SER A 211 6.90 -2.75 -16.15
CA SER A 211 7.57 -3.86 -15.48
C SER A 211 7.80 -3.62 -13.98
N LEU A 212 7.76 -2.35 -13.54
CA LEU A 212 7.79 -2.00 -12.12
C LEU A 212 6.51 -2.44 -11.42
N ILE A 213 5.35 -2.25 -12.05
CA ILE A 213 4.05 -2.65 -11.50
C ILE A 213 3.99 -4.17 -11.36
N GLU A 214 4.45 -4.89 -12.39
CA GLU A 214 4.50 -6.35 -12.38
C GLU A 214 5.47 -6.93 -11.34
N ALA A 215 6.54 -6.19 -11.03
CA ALA A 215 7.55 -6.61 -10.06
C ALA A 215 7.18 -6.24 -8.60
N ALA A 216 6.30 -5.27 -8.40
CA ALA A 216 5.93 -4.78 -7.07
C ALA A 216 5.11 -5.82 -6.31
N THR A 217 5.58 -6.20 -5.13
CA THR A 217 4.84 -7.13 -4.26
C THR A 217 4.64 -6.60 -2.84
N HIS A 218 5.40 -5.57 -2.44
CA HIS A 218 5.32 -4.97 -1.11
C HIS A 218 5.28 -3.45 -1.21
N VAL A 219 4.53 -2.82 -0.31
CA VAL A 219 4.53 -1.37 -0.12
C VAL A 219 4.56 -1.00 1.35
N SER A 220 5.22 0.09 1.70
CA SER A 220 5.09 0.74 3.01
C SER A 220 4.95 2.24 2.80
N HIS A 221 3.89 2.81 3.36
CA HIS A 221 3.45 4.19 3.18
C HIS A 221 3.40 4.90 4.52
N ALA A 222 3.74 6.18 4.51
CA ALA A 222 3.49 7.10 5.60
C ALA A 222 3.38 8.53 5.05
N SER A 223 2.69 9.41 5.78
CA SER A 223 2.61 10.81 5.42
C SER A 223 2.75 11.72 6.64
N THR A 224 3.05 13.00 6.37
CA THR A 224 3.01 14.05 7.37
C THR A 224 2.38 15.31 6.80
N ASP A 225 1.66 16.04 7.64
CA ASP A 225 1.11 17.35 7.30
C ASP A 225 2.14 18.45 7.64
N PHE A 226 2.22 19.51 6.84
CA PHE A 226 3.10 20.67 7.05
C PHE A 226 2.50 22.00 6.56
#